data_AF-A0A7W2UMW1-F1
#
_entry.id   AF-A0A7W2UMW1-F1
#
_cell.length_a   1.000
_cell.length_b   1.000
_cell.length_c   1.000
_cell.angle_alpha   90.00
_cell.angle_beta   90.00
_cell.angle_gamma   90.00
#
_symmetry.space_group_name_H-M   'P 1'
#
loop_
_entity.id
_entity.type
_entity.pdbx_description
1 polymer ?
#
loop_
_entity_poly.entity_id
_entity_poly.type
_entity_poly.pdbx_seq_one_letter_code
_entity_poly.pdbx_strand_id
1 'polypeptide(L)'
;MPEAVPEPPGPADPAPLGVDRTPTGVAEVDARLARLADADHLGTGGHLEVYEDVHQGLRDTLTALDRRPPGPPPPPPLGPRPPSAT
;
A
#
# COMPACT_ATOMS: atom_id res chain seq x y z
N MET A 1 -32.19 44.16 18.44
CA MET A 1 -30.95 43.43 18.08
C MET A 1 -31.38 42.00 17.85
N PRO A 2 -31.29 41.43 16.64
CA PRO A 2 -31.60 40.01 16.48
C PRO A 2 -30.58 39.21 17.30
N GLU A 3 -31.09 38.36 18.18
CA GLU A 3 -30.31 37.51 19.07
C GLU A 3 -29.68 36.39 18.23
N ALA A 4 -28.34 36.27 18.27
CA ALA A 4 -27.63 35.20 17.57
C ALA A 4 -27.89 33.88 18.31
N VAL A 5 -28.69 33.00 17.72
CA VAL A 5 -28.88 31.63 18.20
C VAL A 5 -27.53 30.92 18.12
N PRO A 6 -27.02 30.33 19.21
CA PRO A 6 -25.76 29.59 19.17
C PRO A 6 -25.92 28.38 18.23
N GLU A 7 -25.03 28.28 17.24
CA GLU A 7 -25.00 27.13 16.35
C GLU A 7 -24.73 25.84 17.14
N PRO A 8 -25.39 24.72 16.81
CA PRO A 8 -25.12 23.45 17.45
C PRO A 8 -23.67 23.03 17.17
N PRO A 9 -23.00 22.35 18.12
CA PRO A 9 -21.65 21.86 17.89
C PRO A 9 -21.62 20.95 16.66
N GLY A 10 -20.62 21.17 15.81
CA GLY A 10 -20.40 20.37 14.61
C GLY A 10 -20.15 18.89 14.94
N PRO A 11 -20.24 17.99 13.94
CA PRO A 11 -19.97 16.58 14.14
C PRO A 11 -18.56 16.37 14.73
N ALA A 12 -18.45 15.47 15.70
CA ALA A 12 -17.17 15.12 16.29
C ALA A 12 -16.26 14.44 15.24
N ASP A 13 -14.96 14.69 15.34
CA ASP A 13 -13.98 14.03 14.48
C ASP A 13 -14.04 12.49 14.67
N PRO A 14 -13.88 11.71 13.59
CA PRO A 14 -13.87 10.26 13.68
C PRO A 14 -12.76 9.78 14.64
N ALA A 15 -13.12 8.91 15.58
CA ALA A 15 -12.15 8.33 16.51
C ALA A 15 -11.27 7.31 15.77
N PRO A 16 -9.95 7.30 16.01
CA PRO A 16 -9.04 6.35 15.37
C PRO A 16 -9.37 4.90 15.76
N LEU A 17 -9.27 3.98 14.79
CA LEU A 17 -9.72 2.58 14.92
C LEU A 17 -8.85 1.72 15.87
N GLY A 18 -7.70 2.23 16.33
CA GLY A 18 -6.85 1.54 17.32
C GLY A 18 -6.20 0.25 16.83
N VAL A 19 -6.05 0.08 15.51
CA VAL A 19 -5.37 -1.08 14.91
C VAL A 19 -3.85 -0.87 14.90
N ASP A 20 -3.14 -1.70 15.65
CA ASP A 20 -1.67 -1.73 15.65
C ASP A 20 -1.15 -2.17 14.27
N ARG A 21 -0.31 -1.33 13.65
CA ARG A 21 0.34 -1.62 12.37
C ARG A 21 1.77 -2.10 12.61
N THR A 22 2.03 -3.34 12.24
CA THR A 22 3.42 -3.86 12.16
C THR A 22 4.02 -3.47 10.82
N PRO A 23 5.25 -2.92 10.77
CA PRO A 23 5.92 -2.60 9.50
C PRO A 23 6.02 -3.82 8.61
N THR A 24 5.72 -3.66 7.33
CA THR A 24 5.78 -4.76 6.35
C THR A 24 7.20 -5.05 5.89
N GLY A 25 8.11 -4.08 6.05
CA GLY A 25 9.48 -4.15 5.55
C GLY A 25 9.62 -3.71 4.09
N VAL A 26 8.52 -3.31 3.45
CA VAL A 26 8.51 -2.74 2.09
C VAL A 26 8.21 -1.25 2.21
N ALA A 27 9.24 -0.42 1.99
CA ALA A 27 9.16 1.03 2.23
C ALA A 27 8.00 1.73 1.48
N GLU A 28 7.67 1.28 0.27
CA GLU A 28 6.56 1.82 -0.51
C GLU A 28 5.19 1.48 0.10
N VAL A 29 5.03 0.26 0.60
CA VAL A 29 3.81 -0.17 1.30
C VAL A 29 3.67 0.57 2.63
N ASP A 30 4.77 0.66 3.40
CA ASP A 30 4.77 1.33 4.69
C ASP A 30 4.46 2.84 4.56
N ALA A 31 4.96 3.50 3.51
CA ALA A 31 4.63 4.90 3.21
C ALA A 31 3.15 5.11 2.88
N ARG A 32 2.54 4.20 2.12
CA ARG A 32 1.10 4.25 1.79
C ARG A 32 0.23 4.02 3.03
N LEU A 33 0.63 3.11 3.91
CA LEU A 33 -0.05 2.86 5.18
C LEU A 33 0.04 4.06 6.15
N ALA A 34 1.16 4.77 6.17
CA ALA A 34 1.30 6.01 6.93
C ALA A 34 0.33 7.08 6.41
N ARG A 35 0.26 7.28 5.09
CA ARG A 35 -0.68 8.22 4.46
C ARG A 35 -2.15 7.89 4.77
N LEU A 36 -2.49 6.61 4.85
CA LEU A 36 -3.83 6.16 5.25
C LEU A 36 -4.14 6.50 6.72
N ALA A 37 -3.12 6.48 7.59
CA ALA A 37 -3.27 6.93 8.98
C ALA A 37 -3.63 8.42 9.05
N ASP A 38 -2.98 9.25 8.23
CA ASP A 38 -3.30 10.68 8.16
C ASP A 38 -4.71 10.91 7.63
N ALA A 39 -5.17 10.04 6.72
CA ALA A 39 -6.51 10.07 6.19
C ALA A 39 -7.55 9.94 7.30
N ASP A 40 -7.42 8.98 8.23
CA ASP A 40 -8.36 8.71 9.34
C ASP A 40 -8.71 9.96 10.18
N HIS A 41 -7.88 11.01 10.13
CA HIS A 41 -8.08 12.28 10.82
C HIS A 41 -8.76 13.37 9.98
N LEU A 42 -9.08 13.10 8.71
CA LEU A 42 -9.76 14.04 7.82
C LEU A 42 -11.28 13.95 7.97
N GLY A 43 -11.96 15.07 7.77
CA GLY A 43 -13.41 15.06 7.59
C GLY A 43 -13.80 14.23 6.35
N THR A 44 -15.02 13.66 6.37
CA THR A 44 -15.52 12.68 5.38
C THR A 44 -15.41 13.13 3.92
N GLY A 45 -15.39 14.44 3.65
CA GLY A 45 -15.20 14.99 2.30
C GLY A 45 -13.80 14.77 1.71
N GLY A 46 -12.76 14.65 2.54
CA GLY A 46 -11.37 14.41 2.11
C GLY A 46 -10.96 12.94 2.12
N HIS A 47 -11.73 12.07 2.78
CA HIS A 47 -11.41 10.64 2.87
C HIS A 47 -11.39 9.92 1.53
N LEU A 48 -12.35 10.21 0.63
CA LEU A 48 -12.52 9.43 -0.60
C LEU A 48 -11.31 9.56 -1.54
N GLU A 49 -10.83 10.78 -1.76
CA GLU A 49 -9.68 11.05 -2.64
C GLU A 49 -8.40 10.36 -2.13
N VAL A 50 -8.20 10.34 -0.81
CA VAL A 50 -7.06 9.66 -0.20
C VAL A 50 -7.21 8.14 -0.26
N TYR A 51 -8.42 7.61 -0.05
CA TYR A 51 -8.67 6.17 -0.09
C TYR A 51 -8.41 5.58 -1.47
N GLU A 52 -8.83 6.27 -2.53
CA GLU A 52 -8.62 5.86 -3.92
C GLU A 52 -7.14 5.92 -4.32
N ASP A 53 -6.42 6.99 -3.96
CA ASP A 53 -4.98 7.08 -4.20
C ASP A 53 -4.20 5.98 -3.48
N VAL A 54 -4.54 5.71 -2.21
CA VAL A 54 -3.90 4.65 -1.42
C VAL A 54 -4.20 3.28 -2.04
N HIS A 55 -5.45 3.02 -2.43
CA HIS A 55 -5.84 1.78 -3.08
C HIS A 55 -5.06 1.54 -4.37
N GLN A 56 -4.98 2.56 -5.22
CA GLN A 56 -4.27 2.48 -6.49
C GLN A 56 -2.76 2.23 -6.26
N GLY A 57 -2.15 3.00 -5.36
CA GLY A 57 -0.73 2.86 -5.04
C GLY A 57 -0.37 1.49 -4.46
N LEU A 58 -1.21 0.95 -3.57
CA LEU A 58 -1.02 -0.38 -3.01
C LEU A 58 -1.14 -1.45 -4.10
N ARG A 59 -2.14 -1.34 -4.97
CA ARG A 59 -2.35 -2.28 -6.08
C ARG A 59 -1.17 -2.30 -7.04
N ASP A 60 -0.64 -1.14 -7.39
CA ASP A 60 0.51 -1.03 -8.29
C ASP A 60 1.77 -1.63 -7.66
N THR A 61 2.02 -1.35 -6.38
CA THR A 61 3.16 -1.90 -5.62
C THR A 61 3.08 -3.42 -5.55
N LEU A 62 1.91 -3.97 -5.19
CA LEU A 62 1.70 -5.42 -5.12
C LEU A 62 1.82 -6.08 -6.50
N THR A 63 1.32 -5.43 -7.55
CA THR A 63 1.49 -5.91 -8.93
C THR A 63 2.96 -5.94 -9.33
N ALA A 64 3.75 -4.93 -8.93
CA ALA A 64 5.18 -4.89 -9.21
C ALA A 64 5.93 -6.01 -8.48
N LEU A 65 5.56 -6.31 -7.23
CA LEU A 65 6.12 -7.43 -6.47
C LEU A 65 5.74 -8.79 -7.06
N ASP A 66 4.51 -8.94 -7.56
CA ASP A 66 4.01 -10.18 -8.18
C ASP A 66 4.69 -10.48 -9.53
N ARG A 67 5.21 -9.44 -10.22
CA ARG A 67 6.01 -9.62 -11.43
C ARG A 67 7.35 -10.28 -11.08
N ARG A 68 7.33 -11.61 -11.04
CA ARG A 68 8.53 -12.43 -10.92
C ARG A 68 9.51 -12.06 -12.04
N PRO A 69 10.79 -11.75 -11.73
CA PRO A 69 11.81 -11.55 -12.75
C PRO A 69 11.90 -12.77 -13.67
N PRO A 70 12.09 -12.60 -14.99
CA PRO A 70 12.35 -13.73 -15.86
C PRO A 70 13.53 -14.53 -15.31
N GLY A 71 13.34 -15.84 -15.18
CA GLY A 71 14.36 -16.74 -14.65
C GLY A 71 15.61 -16.76 -15.53
N PRO A 72 16.77 -17.15 -14.98
CA PRO A 72 17.99 -17.29 -15.77
C PRO A 72 17.73 -18.25 -16.95
N PRO A 73 18.38 -18.01 -18.11
CA PRO A 73 18.22 -18.89 -19.26
C PRO A 73 18.58 -20.33 -18.88
N PRO A 74 17.88 -21.34 -19.44
CA PRO A 74 18.17 -22.73 -19.12
C PRO A 74 19.63 -23.05 -19.48
N PRO A 75 20.29 -23.94 -18.71
CA PRO A 75 21.66 -24.34 -19.02
C PRO A 75 21.71 -24.96 -20.42
N PRO A 76 22.80 -24.74 -21.19
CA PRO A 76 22.96 -25.35 -22.49
C PRO A 76 22.88 -26.88 -22.35
N PRO A 77 22.31 -27.59 -23.35
CA PRO A 77 22.24 -29.03 -23.32
C PRO A 77 23.65 -29.61 -23.14
N LEU A 78 23.81 -30.49 -22.15
CA LEU A 78 25.06 -31.21 -21.94
C LEU A 78 25.34 -32.02 -23.20
N GLY A 79 26.34 -31.59 -23.96
CA GLY A 79 26.83 -32.32 -25.13
C GLY A 79 27.29 -33.73 -24.74
N PRO A 80 27.37 -34.65 -25.71
CA PRO A 80 27.76 -36.04 -25.44
C PRO A 80 29.10 -36.10 -24.71
N ARG A 81 29.12 -36.79 -23.56
CA ARG A 81 30.34 -37.04 -22.77
C ARG A 81 31.34 -37.77 -23.67
N PRO A 82 32.60 -37.33 -23.77
CA PRO A 82 33.61 -38.05 -24.53
C PRO A 82 33.85 -39.43 -23.89
N PRO A 83 34.12 -40.48 -24.70
CA PRO A 83 34.42 -41.79 -24.16
C PRO A 83 35.69 -41.72 -23.34
N SER A 84 35.66 -42.25 -22.12
CA SER A 84 36.85 -42.41 -21.31
C SER A 84 37.80 -43.38 -22.02
N ALA A 85 38.93 -42.87 -22.50
CA ALA A 85 40.03 -43.72 -22.97
C ALA A 85 40.63 -44.43 -21.75
N THR A 86 40.64 -45.76 -21.81
CA THR A 86 41.32 -46.65 -20.85
C THR A 86 42.76 -46.92 -21.29
#